data_AF-A0A1G7BUI5-F1
#
_entry.id   AF-A0A1G7BUI5-F1
#
_cell.length_a   1.000
_cell.length_b   1.000
_cell.length_c   1.000
_cell.angle_alpha   90.00
_cell.angle_beta   90.00
_cell.angle_gamma   90.00
#
_symmetry.space_group_name_H-M   'P 1'
#
loop_
_entity.id
_entity.type
_entity.pdbx_description
1 polymer ?
#
loop_
_entity_poly.entity_id
_entity_poly.type
_entity_poly.pdbx_seq_one_letter_code
_entity_poly.pdbx_strand_id
1 'polypeptide(L)'
;MNNAGGYRWVATALKHMAFAEPDNAEAKNLLADALTQMGHQTKIGPWRNFQLSGAKELRDGVVEAAPPLQPPRPTSCATCRWGPASIISRCA
;
A
#
# COMPACT_ATOMS: atom_id res chain seq x y z
N MET A 1 -3.18 28.57 -14.87
CA MET A 1 -2.85 27.51 -13.90
C MET A 1 -1.69 26.67 -14.42
N ASN A 2 -0.46 26.89 -13.95
CA ASN A 2 0.71 26.06 -14.25
C ASN A 2 0.67 24.81 -13.35
N ASN A 3 0.00 23.75 -13.82
CA ASN A 3 -0.36 22.57 -13.01
C ASN A 3 0.72 21.47 -13.00
N ALA A 4 2.00 21.82 -13.16
CA ALA A 4 3.11 20.87 -13.33
C ALA A 4 3.89 20.56 -12.03
N GLY A 5 3.67 21.31 -10.93
CA GLY A 5 4.48 21.16 -9.70
C GLY A 5 3.75 21.36 -8.38
N GLY A 6 2.46 21.71 -8.40
CA GLY A 6 1.71 22.08 -7.19
C GLY A 6 1.11 20.92 -6.40
N TYR A 7 1.10 19.69 -6.93
CA TYR A 7 0.37 18.58 -6.31
C TYR A 7 0.82 18.27 -4.89
N ARG A 8 2.10 18.49 -4.56
CA ARG A 8 2.61 18.32 -3.20
C ARG A 8 1.98 19.32 -2.23
N TRP A 9 1.87 20.59 -2.63
CA TRP A 9 1.26 21.64 -1.81
C TRP A 9 -0.26 21.43 -1.68
N VAL A 10 -0.92 21.09 -2.80
CA VAL A 10 -2.35 20.78 -2.82
C VAL A 10 -2.66 19.59 -1.91
N ALA A 11 -1.86 18.52 -1.98
CA ALA A 11 -2.02 17.36 -1.11
C ALA A 11 -1.82 17.72 0.37
N THR A 12 -0.88 18.60 0.70
CA THR A 12 -0.72 19.08 2.08
C THR A 12 -1.93 19.88 2.55
N ALA A 13 -2.41 20.85 1.77
CA ALA A 13 -3.57 21.67 2.12
C ALA A 13 -4.84 20.82 2.28
N LEU A 14 -5.13 19.95 1.31
CA LEU A 14 -6.30 19.08 1.33
C LEU A 14 -6.21 18.00 2.42
N LYS A 15 -5.00 17.55 2.77
CA LYS A 15 -4.80 16.68 3.94
C LYS A 15 -5.31 17.37 5.20
N HIS A 16 -4.91 18.62 5.45
CA HIS A 16 -5.37 19.35 6.63
C HIS A 16 -6.90 19.52 6.62
N MET A 17 -7.49 19.80 5.47
CA MET A 17 -8.93 19.93 5.32
C MET A 17 -9.67 18.60 5.57
N ALA A 18 -9.18 17.49 5.03
CA ALA A 18 -9.77 16.16 5.23
C ALA A 18 -9.66 15.67 6.69
N PHE A 19 -8.65 16.14 7.44
CA PHE A 19 -8.55 15.89 8.87
C PHE A 19 -9.44 16.82 9.72
N ALA A 20 -9.66 18.05 9.28
CA ALA A 20 -10.54 19.00 9.97
C ALA A 20 -12.03 18.66 9.77
N GLU A 21 -12.41 18.30 8.53
CA GLU A 21 -13.77 17.96 8.14
C GLU A 21 -13.79 16.60 7.43
N PRO A 22 -13.93 15.49 8.16
CA PRO A 22 -13.91 14.16 7.57
C PRO A 22 -15.14 13.89 6.69
N ASP A 23 -16.25 14.61 6.85
CA ASP A 23 -17.46 14.40 6.06
C ASP A 23 -17.46 15.16 4.72
N ASN A 24 -16.42 15.96 4.46
CA ASN A 24 -16.30 16.70 3.22
C ASN A 24 -15.82 15.81 2.06
N ALA A 25 -16.80 15.29 1.31
CA ALA A 25 -16.55 14.41 0.16
C ALA A 25 -15.76 15.10 -0.97
N GLU A 26 -15.95 16.41 -1.17
CA GLU A 26 -15.25 17.17 -2.21
C GLU A 26 -13.75 17.27 -1.92
N ALA A 27 -13.39 17.61 -0.68
CA ALA A 27 -11.99 17.68 -0.24
C ALA A 27 -11.26 16.34 -0.38
N LYS A 28 -11.94 15.22 -0.05
CA LYS A 28 -11.41 13.87 -0.22
C LYS A 28 -11.21 13.50 -1.69
N ASN A 29 -12.16 13.84 -2.55
CA ASN A 29 -12.07 13.58 -3.99
C ASN A 29 -10.91 14.36 -4.63
N LEU A 30 -10.76 15.65 -4.29
CA LEU A 30 -9.65 16.46 -4.76
C LEU A 30 -8.29 15.96 -4.25
N LEU A 31 -8.24 15.45 -3.01
CA LEU A 31 -7.02 14.86 -2.45
C LEU A 31 -6.66 13.56 -3.19
N ALA A 32 -7.66 12.72 -3.48
CA ALA A 32 -7.48 11.49 -4.25
C ALA A 32 -6.96 11.76 -5.67
N ASP A 33 -7.43 12.82 -6.32
CA ASP A 33 -6.95 13.23 -7.65
C ASP A 33 -5.49 13.70 -7.60
N ALA A 34 -5.14 14.53 -6.61
CA ALA A 34 -3.77 15.00 -6.42
C ALA A 34 -2.79 13.86 -6.13
N LEU A 35 -3.17 12.92 -5.26
CA LEU A 35 -2.38 11.71 -4.96
C LEU A 35 -2.22 10.83 -6.20
N THR A 36 -3.28 10.66 -6.99
CA THR A 36 -3.25 9.89 -8.24
C THR A 36 -2.24 10.47 -9.22
N GLN A 37 -2.24 11.80 -9.40
CA GLN A 37 -1.28 12.48 -10.27
C GLN A 37 0.18 12.30 -9.79
N MET A 38 0.44 12.42 -8.49
CA MET A 38 1.77 12.16 -7.94
C MET A 38 2.20 10.70 -8.10
N GLY A 39 1.27 9.76 -7.94
CA GLY A 39 1.51 8.33 -8.18
C GLY A 39 1.90 8.04 -9.63
N HIS A 40 1.29 8.71 -10.60
CA HIS A 40 1.65 8.59 -12.02
C HIS A 40 3.02 9.17 -12.36
N GLN A 41 3.42 10.26 -11.70
CA GLN A 41 4.73 10.88 -11.90
C GLN A 41 5.89 10.07 -11.28
N THR A 42 5.57 9.17 -10.35
CA THR A 42 6.56 8.47 -9.56
C THR A 42 7.09 7.21 -10.26
N LYS A 43 8.42 7.12 -10.38
CA LYS A 43 9.10 5.97 -11.00
C LYS A 43 9.43 4.83 -10.01
N ILE A 44 9.30 5.09 -8.72
CA ILE A 44 9.64 4.14 -7.65
C ILE A 44 8.37 3.45 -7.13
N GLY A 45 8.33 2.12 -7.26
CA GLY A 45 7.16 1.28 -6.98
C GLY A 45 6.50 1.51 -5.61
N PRO A 46 7.27 1.50 -4.50
CA PRO A 46 6.72 1.73 -3.17
C PRO A 46 5.93 3.03 -3.05
N TRP A 47 6.49 4.15 -3.51
CA TRP A 47 5.82 5.44 -3.46
C TRP A 47 4.53 5.41 -4.29
N ARG A 48 4.60 4.94 -5.54
CA ARG A 48 3.41 4.79 -6.38
C ARG A 48 2.31 3.98 -5.69
N ASN A 49 2.66 2.88 -5.01
CA ASN A 49 1.70 2.11 -4.22
C ASN A 49 1.08 2.95 -3.10
N PHE A 50 1.87 3.64 -2.28
CA PHE A 50 1.33 4.45 -1.18
C PHE A 50 0.39 5.55 -1.68
N GLN A 51 0.73 6.24 -2.76
CA GLN A 51 -0.12 7.31 -3.29
C GLN A 51 -1.43 6.77 -3.88
N LEU A 52 -1.37 5.69 -4.67
CA LEU A 52 -2.56 5.12 -5.30
C LEU A 52 -3.46 4.39 -4.31
N SER A 53 -2.90 3.69 -3.31
CA SER A 53 -3.67 3.09 -2.22
C SER A 53 -4.36 4.16 -1.39
N GLY A 54 -3.64 5.24 -1.01
CA GLY A 54 -4.26 6.35 -0.28
C GLY A 54 -5.37 7.06 -1.07
N ALA A 55 -5.20 7.22 -2.39
CA ALA A 55 -6.26 7.77 -3.25
C ALA A 55 -7.49 6.87 -3.30
N LYS A 56 -7.30 5.54 -3.29
CA LYS A 56 -8.39 4.58 -3.28
C LYS A 56 -9.15 4.58 -1.96
N GLU A 57 -8.43 4.59 -0.83
CA GLU A 57 -9.03 4.62 0.51
C GLU A 57 -9.87 5.90 0.74
N LEU A 58 -9.48 7.02 0.14
CA LEU A 58 -10.25 8.27 0.24
C LEU A 58 -11.59 8.23 -0.52
N ARG A 59 -11.70 7.39 -1.55
CA ARG A 59 -12.93 7.25 -2.38
C ARG A 59 -13.83 6.11 -1.90
N ASP A 60 -13.22 4.96 -1.65
CA ASP A 60 -13.93 3.72 -1.34
C ASP A 60 -14.05 3.47 0.17
N GLY A 61 -13.31 4.23 0.98
CA GLY A 61 -13.13 3.95 2.41
C GLY A 61 -12.01 2.93 2.68
N VAL A 62 -11.71 2.71 3.96
CA VAL A 62 -10.70 1.73 4.38
C VAL A 62 -11.27 0.33 4.15
N VAL A 63 -10.62 -0.42 3.26
CA VAL A 63 -10.94 -1.83 3.04
C VAL A 63 -10.16 -2.64 4.07
N GLU A 64 -10.89 -3.33 4.96
CA GLU A 64 -10.28 -4.31 5.86
C GLU A 64 -9.61 -5.41 5.02
N ALA A 65 -8.29 -5.44 5.07
CA ALA A 65 -7.53 -6.46 4.36
C ALA A 65 -7.84 -7.81 4.99
N ALA A 66 -8.09 -8.81 4.13
CA ALA A 66 -8.24 -10.18 4.60
C ALA A 66 -7.00 -10.54 5.45
N PRO A 67 -7.20 -11.22 6.60
CA PRO A 67 -6.08 -11.65 7.42
C PRO A 67 -5.09 -12.41 6.53
N PRO A 68 -3.78 -12.20 6.73
CA PRO A 68 -2.77 -12.86 5.91
C PRO A 68 -3.08 -14.35 5.92
N LEU A 69 -3.07 -14.95 4.73
CA LEU A 69 -3.17 -16.40 4.61
C LEU A 69 -2.00 -16.97 5.40
N GLN A 70 -2.28 -17.37 6.64
CA GLN A 70 -1.31 -18.07 7.44
C GLN A 70 -1.13 -19.40 6.72
N PRO A 71 0.09 -19.74 6.25
CA PRO A 71 0.33 -21.10 5.83
C PRO A 71 -0.06 -21.98 7.01
N PRO A 72 -0.71 -23.14 6.78
CA PRO A 72 -1.08 -24.03 7.87
C PRO A 72 0.16 -24.24 8.75
N ARG A 73 0.00 -24.08 10.07
CA ARG A 73 1.08 -24.35 11.02
C ARG A 73 1.61 -25.75 10.69
N PRO A 74 2.92 -25.93 10.46
CA PRO A 74 3.46 -27.26 10.20
C PRO A 74 3.24 -28.08 11.49
N THR A 75 2.26 -28.98 11.48
CA THR A 75 1.97 -29.88 12.60
C THR A 75 2.99 -31.00 12.76
N SER A 76 4.01 -31.05 11.90
CA SER A 76 5.14 -31.95 12.08
C SER A 76 6.36 -31.41 11.37
N CYS A 77 7.53 -31.59 12.01
CA CYS A 77 8.84 -31.56 11.38
C CYS A 77 8.87 -32.57 10.21
N ALA A 78 8.37 -32.19 9.04
CA ALA A 78 8.42 -33.04 7.87
C ALA A 78 8.34 -32.18 6.61
N THR A 79 9.41 -31.44 6.30
CA THR A 79 10.12 -31.57 5.02
C THR A 79 11.35 -30.68 4.95
N CYS A 80 12.49 -31.36 4.82
CA CYS A 80 13.73 -30.97 4.17
C CYS A 80 14.26 -29.54 4.36
N ARG A 81 15.14 -29.45 5.36
CA ARG A 81 16.24 -28.50 5.51
C ARG A 81 16.98 -28.28 4.20
N TRP A 82 17.12 -27.02 3.79
CA TRP A 82 18.12 -26.58 2.82
C TRP A 82 19.51 -27.02 3.30
N GLY A 83 20.09 -28.00 2.62
CA GLY A 83 21.48 -28.42 2.75
C GLY A 83 22.04 -28.72 1.36
N PRO A 84 23.28 -28.32 1.05
CA PRO A 84 23.89 -28.59 -0.24
C PRO A 84 24.06 -30.11 -0.44
N ALA A 85 23.99 -30.51 -1.70
CA ALA A 85 24.03 -31.89 -2.16
C ALA A 85 25.30 -32.63 -1.69
N SER A 86 25.26 -33.30 -0.55
CA SER A 86 26.08 -34.46 -0.16
C SER A 86 25.89 -34.74 1.34
N ILE A 87 25.02 -35.69 1.66
CA ILE A 87 25.06 -36.65 2.79
C ILE A 87 23.68 -37.33 2.79
N ILE A 88 23.57 -38.36 1.96
CA ILE A 88 22.57 -39.41 2.14
C ILE A 88 23.17 -40.34 3.19
N SER A 89 22.86 -40.11 4.47
CA SER A 89 23.02 -41.17 5.45
C SER A 89 22.06 -41.00 6.62
N ARG A 90 20.99 -41.79 6.53
CA ARG A 90 20.23 -42.40 7.63
C ARG A 90 19.39 -41.46 8.49
N CYS A 91 18.10 -41.43 8.16
CA CYS A 91 17.06 -41.50 9.19
C CYS A 91 17.22 -42.86 9.91
N ALA A 92 17.38 -42.82 11.22
CA ALA A 92 16.99 -43.90 12.13
C ALA A 92 15.73 -43.44 12.87
#